data_AF-A0A7S3F2R0-F1
#
_entry.id   AF-A0A7S3F2R0-F1
#
_cell.length_a   1.000
_cell.length_b   1.000
_cell.length_c   1.000
_cell.angle_alpha   90.00
_cell.angle_beta   90.00
_cell.angle_gamma   90.00
#
_symmetry.space_group_name_H-M   'P 1'
#
loop_
_entity.id
_entity.type
_entity.pdbx_description
1 polymer ?
#
loop_
_entity_poly.entity_id
_entity_poly.type
_entity_poly.pdbx_seq_one_letter_code
_entity_poly.pdbx_strand_id
1 'polypeptide(L)'
;MYAALAVMFAAYLGSTMMREPLFPFQMSSASWSSSWLLTTVADYYVSTFCLCGIIIASEPPVAAALWSIGCCLGGSPFCCAFVISRIYKHRTLRLCDSKYYVAAD
;
A
#
# COMPACT_ATOMS: atom_id res chain seq x y z
N MET A 1 3.03 11.92 -6.88
CA MET A 1 3.66 10.59 -6.90
C MET A 1 2.63 9.46 -6.73
N TYR A 2 1.91 9.38 -5.60
CA TYR A 2 0.96 8.28 -5.35
C TYR A 2 -0.18 8.18 -6.36
N ALA A 3 -0.73 9.31 -6.81
CA ALA A 3 -1.74 9.32 -7.87
C ALA A 3 -1.22 8.71 -9.19
N ALA A 4 0.06 8.95 -9.53
CA ALA A 4 0.66 8.36 -10.72
C ALA A 4 0.82 6.84 -10.55
N LEU A 5 1.24 6.35 -9.37
CA LEU A 5 1.30 4.92 -9.06
C LEU A 5 -0.09 4.27 -9.20
N ALA A 6 -1.14 4.91 -8.68
CA ALA A 6 -2.51 4.43 -8.79
C ALA A 6 -2.98 4.35 -10.25
N VAL A 7 -2.73 5.38 -11.06
CA VAL A 7 -3.09 5.40 -12.49
C VAL A 7 -2.33 4.30 -13.25
N MET A 8 -1.03 4.16 -13.02
CA MET A 8 -0.22 3.11 -13.66
C MET A 8 -0.72 1.71 -13.29
N PHE A 9 -1.04 1.49 -12.02
CA PHE A 9 -1.58 0.21 -11.58
C PHE A 9 -2.97 -0.06 -12.14
N ALA A 10 -3.86 0.93 -12.19
CA ALA A 10 -5.19 0.78 -12.79
C ALA A 10 -5.09 0.41 -14.28
N ALA A 11 -4.17 1.04 -15.02
CA ALA A 11 -3.90 0.68 -16.42
C ALA A 11 -3.34 -0.75 -16.54
N TYR A 12 -2.41 -1.14 -15.66
CA TYR A 12 -1.86 -2.49 -15.61
C TYR A 12 -2.94 -3.54 -15.33
N LEU A 13 -3.76 -3.33 -14.29
CA LEU A 13 -4.89 -4.17 -13.94
C LEU A 13 -5.89 -4.30 -15.10
N GLY A 14 -6.25 -3.18 -15.75
CA GLY A 14 -7.12 -3.18 -16.92
C GLY A 14 -6.53 -4.01 -18.07
N SER A 15 -5.22 -3.89 -18.33
CA SER A 15 -4.54 -4.71 -19.32
C SER A 15 -4.53 -6.20 -18.95
N THR A 16 -4.34 -6.55 -17.68
CA THR A 16 -4.42 -7.94 -17.21
C THR A 16 -5.83 -8.49 -17.44
N MET A 17 -6.87 -7.75 -17.06
CA MET A 17 -8.27 -8.17 -17.23
C MET A 17 -8.67 -8.39 -18.69
N MET A 18 -8.15 -7.59 -19.63
CA MET A 18 -8.43 -7.76 -21.05
C MET A 18 -7.71 -8.97 -21.67
N ARG A 19 -6.51 -9.30 -21.19
CA ARG A 19 -5.69 -10.40 -21.74
C ARG A 19 -6.00 -11.74 -21.09
N GLU A 20 -6.18 -11.74 -19.78
CA GLU A 20 -6.34 -12.92 -18.94
C GLU A 20 -7.58 -12.70 -18.04
N PRO A 21 -8.80 -12.78 -18.58
CA PRO A 21 -10.01 -12.48 -17.84
C PRO A 21 -10.11 -13.33 -16.57
N LEU A 22 -10.59 -12.74 -15.49
CA LEU A 22 -10.65 -13.41 -14.18
C LEU A 22 -11.58 -14.64 -14.22
N PHE A 23 -12.61 -14.58 -15.06
CA PHE A 23 -13.60 -15.65 -15.22
C PHE A 23 -13.73 -16.10 -16.68
N PRO A 24 -13.94 -17.40 -16.93
CA PRO A 24 -13.87 -18.51 -15.96
C PRO A 24 -12.43 -18.72 -15.45
N PHE A 25 -12.27 -19.24 -14.23
CA PHE A 25 -10.94 -19.45 -13.64
C PHE A 25 -10.13 -20.48 -14.43
N GLN A 26 -8.88 -20.15 -14.74
CA GLN A 26 -7.96 -20.99 -15.52
C GLN A 26 -6.76 -21.44 -14.66
N MET A 27 -7.01 -22.13 -13.55
CA MET A 27 -5.93 -22.53 -12.61
C MET A 27 -4.90 -23.49 -13.21
N SER A 28 -5.23 -24.18 -14.30
CA SER A 28 -4.28 -25.02 -15.05
C SER A 28 -3.39 -24.22 -16.00
N SER A 29 -3.73 -22.96 -16.30
CA SER A 29 -2.93 -22.08 -17.15
C SER A 29 -1.86 -21.37 -16.33
N ALA A 30 -0.61 -21.63 -16.68
CA ALA A 30 0.53 -20.95 -16.07
C ALA A 30 0.58 -19.46 -16.44
N SER A 31 0.16 -19.07 -17.66
CA SER A 31 0.14 -17.65 -18.08
C SER A 31 -0.89 -16.85 -17.30
N TRP A 32 -2.08 -17.42 -17.12
CA TRP A 32 -3.14 -16.82 -16.34
C TRP A 32 -2.73 -16.66 -14.88
N SER A 33 -2.23 -17.75 -14.27
CA SER A 33 -1.84 -17.77 -12.85
C SER A 33 -0.70 -16.80 -12.57
N SER A 34 0.33 -16.74 -13.43
CA SER A 34 1.45 -15.80 -13.27
C SER A 34 1.03 -14.35 -13.48
N SER A 35 0.13 -14.06 -14.43
CA SER A 35 -0.38 -12.70 -14.67
C SER A 35 -1.16 -12.16 -13.47
N TRP A 36 -2.03 -12.98 -12.88
CA TRP A 36 -2.80 -12.61 -11.68
C TRP A 36 -1.94 -12.55 -10.42
N LEU A 37 -0.94 -13.44 -10.30
CA LEU A 37 0.04 -13.37 -9.22
C LEU A 37 0.83 -12.06 -9.27
N LEU A 38 1.39 -11.71 -10.43
CA LEU A 38 2.12 -10.46 -10.62
C LEU A 38 1.24 -9.23 -10.37
N THR A 39 -0.03 -9.30 -10.79
CA THR A 39 -0.99 -8.22 -10.55
C THR A 39 -1.27 -8.04 -9.06
N THR A 40 -1.43 -9.12 -8.31
CA THR A 40 -1.59 -9.07 -6.85
C THR A 40 -0.33 -8.55 -6.14
N VAL A 41 0.86 -8.93 -6.62
CA VAL A 41 2.13 -8.40 -6.10
C VAL A 41 2.24 -6.89 -6.36
N ALA A 42 1.88 -6.44 -7.57
CA ALA A 42 1.87 -5.02 -7.90
C ALA A 42 0.88 -4.23 -7.02
N ASP A 43 -0.34 -4.75 -6.82
CA ASP A 43 -1.36 -4.18 -5.93
C ASP A 43 -0.82 -3.97 -4.51
N TYR A 44 -0.18 -5.02 -3.98
CA TYR A 44 0.44 -4.98 -2.66
C TYR A 44 1.49 -3.86 -2.57
N TYR A 45 2.43 -3.78 -3.51
CA TYR A 45 3.50 -2.79 -3.43
C TYR A 45 3.04 -1.36 -3.66
N VAL A 46 2.04 -1.13 -4.52
CA VAL A 46 1.44 0.20 -4.70
C VAL A 46 0.80 0.68 -3.40
N SER A 47 0.00 -0.17 -2.76
CA SER A 47 -0.63 0.12 -1.47
C SER A 47 0.41 0.29 -0.36
N THR A 48 1.44 -0.55 -0.34
CA THR A 48 2.53 -0.49 0.63
C THR A 48 3.34 0.79 0.49
N PHE A 49 3.65 1.25 -0.72
CA PHE A 49 4.36 2.51 -0.90
C PHE A 49 3.54 3.72 -0.46
N CYS A 50 2.22 3.70 -0.67
CA CYS A 50 1.31 4.71 -0.10
C CYS A 50 1.39 4.72 1.44
N LEU A 51 1.37 3.54 2.07
CA LEU A 51 1.51 3.41 3.52
C LEU A 51 2.89 3.86 4.02
N CYS A 52 3.98 3.51 3.33
CA CYS A 52 5.33 3.98 3.64
C CYS A 52 5.41 5.52 3.59
N GLY A 53 4.71 6.15 2.64
CA GLY A 53 4.55 7.60 2.59
C GLY A 53 3.96 8.17 3.87
N ILE A 54 2.88 7.55 4.36
CA ILE A 54 2.25 7.91 5.63
C ILE A 54 3.22 7.71 6.79
N ILE A 55 3.90 6.56 6.86
CA ILE A 55 4.88 6.24 7.90
C ILE A 55 5.99 7.30 7.96
N ILE A 56 6.58 7.64 6.81
CA ILE A 56 7.65 8.64 6.70
C ILE A 56 7.18 10.03 7.13
N ALA A 57 5.94 10.40 6.77
CA ALA A 57 5.40 11.71 7.12
C ALA A 57 5.02 11.84 8.61
N SER A 58 4.93 10.74 9.35
CA SER A 58 4.30 10.72 10.67
C SER A 58 5.13 10.11 11.80
N GLU A 59 6.24 9.43 11.50
CA GLU A 59 7.16 8.85 12.48
C GLU A 59 8.54 9.52 12.43
N PRO A 60 9.32 9.48 13.52
CA PRO A 60 10.72 9.89 13.50
C PRO A 60 11.54 9.09 12.46
N PRO A 61 12.62 9.64 11.88
CA PRO A 61 13.31 9.06 10.73
C PRO A 61 13.73 7.58 10.88
N VAL A 62 14.26 7.21 12.06
CA VAL A 62 14.70 5.83 12.34
C VAL A 62 13.51 4.88 12.41
N ALA A 63 12.44 5.25 13.12
CA ALA A 63 11.24 4.45 13.22
C ALA A 63 10.54 4.32 11.86
N ALA A 64 10.49 5.41 11.09
CA ALA A 64 9.94 5.43 9.75
C ALA A 64 10.67 4.46 8.82
N ALA A 65 12.01 4.45 8.86
CA ALA A 65 12.83 3.53 8.08
C ALA A 65 12.58 2.07 8.46
N LEU A 66 12.59 1.74 9.77
CA LEU A 66 12.36 0.38 10.25
C LEU A 66 10.97 -0.15 9.88
N TRP A 67 9.92 0.67 10.06
CA TRP A 67 8.57 0.27 9.69
C TRP A 67 8.40 0.11 8.18
N SER A 68 8.98 1.02 7.38
CA SER A 68 8.89 0.93 5.91
C SER A 68 9.62 -0.29 5.37
N ILE A 69 10.82 -0.59 5.87
CA ILE A 69 11.56 -1.81 5.53
C ILE A 69 10.77 -3.05 5.96
N GLY A 70 10.19 -3.04 7.16
CA GLY A 70 9.33 -4.10 7.66
C GLY A 70 8.11 -4.35 6.76
N CYS A 71 7.45 -3.30 6.28
CA CYS A 71 6.32 -3.43 5.35
C CYS A 71 6.77 -3.99 3.99
N CYS A 72 7.90 -3.52 3.45
CA CYS A 72 8.40 -4.00 2.15
C CYS A 72 8.87 -5.46 2.18
N LEU A 73 9.49 -5.92 3.27
CA LEU A 73 10.03 -7.28 3.37
C LEU A 73 9.09 -8.28 4.05
N GLY A 74 8.34 -7.82 5.04
CA GLY A 74 7.52 -8.66 5.92
C GLY A 74 6.06 -8.82 5.48
N GLY A 75 5.63 -8.09 4.46
CA GLY A 75 4.28 -8.24 3.92
C GLY A 75 3.19 -7.53 4.75
N SER A 76 1.94 -7.89 4.45
CA SER A 76 0.75 -7.39 5.14
C SER A 76 0.79 -7.52 6.68
N PRO A 77 1.37 -8.57 7.30
CA PRO A 77 1.46 -8.66 8.76
C PRO A 77 2.18 -7.46 9.41
N PHE A 78 3.26 -6.96 8.80
CA PHE A 78 3.99 -5.79 9.31
C PHE A 78 3.22 -4.50 9.10
N CYS A 79 2.52 -4.37 7.96
CA CYS A 79 1.64 -3.24 7.69
C CYS A 79 0.53 -3.14 8.76
N CYS A 80 -0.09 -4.28 9.09
CA CYS A 80 -1.10 -4.37 10.14
C CYS A 80 -0.52 -4.06 11.52
N ALA A 81 0.66 -4.58 11.84
CA ALA A 81 1.34 -4.29 13.11
C ALA A 81 1.62 -2.79 13.27
N PHE A 82 2.05 -2.11 12.20
CA PHE A 82 2.20 -0.65 12.21
C PHE A 82 0.89 0.05 12.54
N VAL A 83 -0.21 -0.29 11.84
CA VAL A 83 -1.54 0.32 12.06
C VAL A 83 -2.01 0.11 13.49
N ILE A 84 -1.87 -1.11 14.03
CA ILE A 84 -2.22 -1.41 15.44
C ILE A 84 -1.37 -0.57 16.39
N SER A 85 -0.06 -0.49 16.16
CA SER A 85 0.84 0.33 16.97
C SER A 85 0.44 1.81 16.97
N ARG A 86 -0.02 2.31 15.81
CA ARG A 86 -0.53 3.68 15.64
C ARG A 86 -1.76 3.92 16.50
N ILE A 87 -2.74 3.01 16.42
CA ILE A 87 -3.99 3.08 17.19
C ILE A 87 -3.69 3.02 18.68
N TYR A 88 -2.77 2.16 19.11
CA TYR A 88 -2.42 2.04 20.52
C TYR A 88 -1.77 3.31 21.07
N LYS A 89 -0.83 3.91 20.32
CA LYS A 89 -0.11 5.13 20.72
C LYS A 89 -0.95 6.39 20.65
N HIS A 90 -1.68 6.59 19.57
CA HIS A 90 -2.37 7.86 19.28
C HIS A 90 -3.89 7.81 19.50
N ARG A 91 -4.46 6.62 19.76
CA ARG A 91 -5.91 6.39 19.88
C ARG A 91 -6.72 6.84 18.65
N THR A 92 -6.06 7.04 17.52
CA THR A 92 -6.67 7.52 16.27
C THR A 92 -5.83 7.12 15.05
N LEU A 93 -6.49 7.07 13.89
CA LEU A 93 -5.86 6.91 12.57
C LEU A 93 -5.80 8.22 11.78
N ARG A 94 -6.19 9.34 12.40
CA ARG A 94 -6.28 10.63 11.72
C ARG A 94 -4.88 11.19 11.44
N LEU A 95 -4.63 11.58 10.20
CA LEU A 95 -3.35 12.12 9.73
C LEU A 95 -3.23 13.65 9.87
N CYS A 96 -4.34 14.35 10.06
CA CYS A 96 -4.39 15.80 10.28
C CYS A 96 -5.19 16.10 11.54
N ASP A 97 -4.59 16.86 12.46
CA ASP A 97 -5.33 17.63 13.45
C ASP A 97 -5.41 19.08 12.95
N SER A 98 -6.62 19.57 12.67
CA SER A 98 -6.89 20.87 12.05
C SER A 98 -6.43 22.07 12.90
N LYS A 99 -6.01 21.81 14.14
CA LYS A 99 -5.66 22.84 15.12
C LYS A 99 -4.39 23.63 14.80
N TYR A 100 -3.52 23.14 13.92
CA TYR A 100 -2.27 23.83 13.56
C TYR A 100 -2.41 24.84 12.42
N TYR A 101 -3.52 24.86 11.67
CA TYR A 101 -3.73 25.87 10.63
C TYR A 101 -4.31 27.19 11.18
N VAL A 102 -4.96 27.18 12.35
CA VAL A 102 -5.58 28.38 12.95
C VAL A 102 -4.59 29.18 13.82
N ALA A 103 -3.40 28.64 14.09
CA ALA A 103 -2.38 29.28 14.92
C ALA A 103 -1.19 29.84 14.10
N ALA A 104 -1.27 29.77 12.77
CA ALA A 104 -0.22 30.21 11.85
C ALA A 104 -0.62 31.44 11.02
N ASP A 105 -1.78 32.04 11.31
CA ASP A 105 -2.25 33.32 10.75
C ASP A 105 -2.19 34.44 11.81
#